data_AF-A0A7Y1MRB7-F1
#
_entry.id   AF-A0A7Y1MRB7-F1
#
_cell.length_a   1.000
_cell.length_b   1.000
_cell.length_c   1.000
_cell.angle_alpha   90.00
_cell.angle_beta   90.00
_cell.angle_gamma   90.00
#
_symmetry.space_group_name_H-M   'P 1'
#
loop_
_entity.id
_entity.type
_entity.pdbx_description
1 polymer ?
#
loop_
_entity_poly.entity_id
_entity_poly.type
_entity_poly.pdbx_seq_one_letter_code
_entity_poly.pdbx_strand_id
1 'polypeptide(L)'
;MAKSSLTVAHGITPEVMQKLNQFYNSKDLRGVQTKLTNTAREIRKLSDGRWKMGSGVLGGLSEHLTPEQCQLLQDAAHLIDSVNTHVEHAKEKRVRSEKESKRRQEARLARAKQLVASTYPLPNESNEQQLDVIKTALILNRARQYHTVRNATEFNLYVRNELKEPARLYGRTPTQYRINNLTSIRYDVISEITDHLAYDDGSTVEDRLHAIQEKVADALAQIALTSDERETLRLWSQALAPVEPKEGNQ
;
A
#
# COMPACT_ATOMS: atom_id res chain seq x y z
N MET A 1 42.85 36.87 7.51
CA MET A 1 42.25 35.69 6.85
C MET A 1 40.88 35.47 7.45
N ALA A 2 39.82 35.51 6.65
CA ALA A 2 38.46 35.33 7.14
C ALA A 2 38.32 33.90 7.67
N LYS A 3 38.10 33.73 8.99
CA LYS A 3 37.67 32.46 9.57
C LYS A 3 36.36 32.10 8.87
N SER A 4 36.39 31.15 7.95
CA SER A 4 35.19 30.42 7.51
C SER A 4 34.43 30.04 8.78
N SER A 5 33.18 30.49 8.92
CA SER A 5 32.41 30.39 10.16
C SER A 5 32.37 28.93 10.60
N LEU A 6 33.18 28.58 11.61
CA LEU A 6 33.35 27.21 12.13
C LEU A 6 32.02 26.60 12.61
N THR A 7 31.04 27.45 12.84
CA THR A 7 29.68 27.16 13.31
C THR A 7 28.67 26.89 12.19
N VAL A 8 29.07 26.94 10.92
CA VAL A 8 28.17 26.73 9.78
C VAL A 8 28.60 25.49 8.99
N ALA A 9 27.65 24.57 8.82
CA ALA A 9 27.83 23.28 8.16
C ALA A 9 27.81 23.39 6.62
N HIS A 10 28.71 24.17 6.03
CA HIS A 10 28.77 24.44 4.59
C HIS A 10 28.84 23.18 3.70
N GLY A 11 29.39 22.08 4.22
CA GLY A 11 29.47 20.79 3.50
C GLY A 11 28.14 20.03 3.42
N ILE A 12 27.13 20.41 4.20
CA ILE A 12 25.79 19.82 4.14
C ILE A 12 24.98 20.62 3.12
N THR A 13 25.24 20.34 1.85
CA THR A 13 24.52 21.00 0.77
C THR A 13 23.13 20.38 0.57
N PRO A 14 22.19 21.10 -0.07
CA PRO A 14 20.89 20.55 -0.46
C PRO A 14 20.99 19.24 -1.25
N GLU A 15 22.03 19.08 -2.07
CA GLU A 15 22.28 17.87 -2.90
C GLU A 15 22.69 16.68 -2.03
N VAL A 16 23.53 16.88 -1.02
CA VAL A 16 23.89 15.85 -0.04
C VAL A 16 22.64 15.40 0.73
N MET A 17 21.82 16.36 1.18
CA MET A 17 20.56 16.06 1.85
C MET A 17 19.55 15.36 0.94
N GLN A 18 19.51 15.73 -0.34
CA GLN A 18 18.65 15.06 -1.32
C GLN A 18 19.05 13.60 -1.53
N LYS A 19 20.36 13.30 -1.62
CA LYS A 19 20.84 11.91 -1.69
C LYS A 19 20.47 11.13 -0.44
N LEU A 20 20.65 11.71 0.76
CA LEU A 20 20.25 11.07 2.01
C LEU A 20 18.74 10.80 2.06
N ASN A 21 17.91 11.74 1.60
CA ASN A 21 16.45 11.58 1.56
C ASN A 21 15.95 10.45 0.64
N GLN A 22 16.80 9.92 -0.26
CA GLN A 22 16.44 8.74 -1.05
C GLN A 22 16.37 7.48 -0.18
N PHE A 23 17.14 7.43 0.91
CA PHE A 23 17.29 6.25 1.76
C PHE A 23 16.48 6.34 3.07
N TYR A 24 16.02 7.53 3.44
CA TYR A 24 15.33 7.79 4.71
C TYR A 24 13.93 8.37 4.51
N ASN A 25 13.00 8.00 5.40
CA ASN A 25 11.66 8.56 5.44
C ASN A 25 11.56 9.76 6.41
N SER A 26 10.42 10.45 6.39
CA SER A 26 10.20 11.61 7.29
C SER A 26 10.31 11.30 8.79
N LYS A 27 9.99 10.06 9.21
CA LYS A 27 10.10 9.62 10.61
C LYS A 27 11.56 9.47 11.04
N ASP A 28 12.42 8.94 10.17
CA ASP A 28 13.85 8.81 10.43
C ASP A 28 14.50 10.20 10.62
N LEU A 29 14.18 11.13 9.72
CA LEU A 29 14.68 12.51 9.76
C LEU A 29 14.18 13.25 11.02
N ARG A 30 12.93 13.01 11.44
CA ARG A 30 12.40 13.54 12.72
C ARG A 30 13.16 12.99 13.92
N GLY A 31 13.54 11.71 13.90
CA GLY A 31 14.37 11.10 14.93
C GLY A 31 15.75 11.77 15.05
N VAL A 32 16.40 12.01 13.90
CA VAL A 32 17.69 12.73 13.85
C VAL A 32 17.55 14.17 14.34
N GLN A 33 16.54 14.91 13.88
CA GLN A 33 16.27 16.29 14.32
C GLN A 33 16.10 16.37 15.85
N THR A 34 15.37 15.42 16.44
CA THR A 34 15.14 15.36 17.90
C THR A 34 16.45 15.17 18.65
N LYS A 35 17.33 14.27 18.16
CA LYS A 35 18.65 14.04 18.76
C LYS A 35 19.52 15.29 18.67
N LEU A 36 19.66 15.90 17.49
CA LEU A 36 20.46 17.11 17.30
C LEU A 36 19.96 18.28 18.18
N THR A 37 18.65 18.47 18.25
CA THR A 37 18.03 19.51 19.10
C THR A 37 18.34 19.29 20.57
N ASN A 38 18.24 18.04 21.06
CA ASN A 38 18.57 17.71 22.45
C ASN A 38 20.06 17.87 22.71
N THR A 39 20.94 17.42 21.81
CA THR A 39 22.39 17.57 21.95
C THR A 39 22.81 19.04 22.00
N ALA A 40 22.32 19.88 21.10
CA ALA A 40 22.59 21.33 21.15
C ALA A 40 22.07 21.96 22.45
N ARG A 41 20.91 21.52 22.95
CA ARG A 41 20.37 21.98 24.24
C ARG A 41 21.27 21.59 25.42
N GLU A 42 21.71 20.34 25.50
CA GLU A 42 22.58 19.87 26.60
C GLU A 42 23.96 20.53 26.55
N ILE A 43 24.54 20.74 25.36
CA ILE A 43 25.81 21.47 25.21
C ILE A 43 25.65 22.92 25.69
N ARG A 44 24.54 23.59 25.31
CA ARG A 44 24.29 24.96 25.79
C ARG A 44 24.15 25.01 27.31
N LYS A 45 23.45 24.05 27.92
CA LYS A 45 23.34 23.95 29.39
C LYS A 45 24.71 23.80 30.07
N LEU A 46 25.63 23.05 29.47
CA LEU A 46 27.00 22.90 29.98
C LEU A 46 27.86 24.17 29.78
N SER A 47 27.62 24.92 28.71
CA SER A 47 28.42 26.10 28.33
C SER A 47 27.95 27.42 28.92
N ASP A 48 26.71 27.49 29.39
CA ASP A 48 26.14 28.70 29.99
C ASP A 48 26.64 28.75 31.43
N GLY A 49 27.79 29.36 31.71
CA GLY A 49 28.39 29.45 33.05
C GLY A 49 27.61 30.34 34.04
N ARG A 50 26.31 30.55 33.83
CA ARG A 50 25.40 31.40 34.62
C ARG A 50 24.53 30.62 35.60
N TRP A 51 24.83 29.35 35.83
CA TRP A 51 24.01 28.48 36.65
C TRP A 51 24.34 28.73 38.12
N LYS A 52 23.59 29.63 38.76
CA LYS A 52 23.72 29.88 40.21
C LYS A 52 23.49 28.57 40.99
N MET A 53 24.29 28.40 42.06
CA MET A 53 24.17 27.38 43.11
C MET A 53 22.77 26.75 43.22
N GLY A 54 22.69 25.43 42.98
CA GLY A 54 21.46 24.64 43.08
C GLY A 54 21.00 23.93 41.80
N SER A 55 21.85 23.87 40.76
CA SER A 55 21.42 23.60 39.39
C SER A 55 21.81 22.21 38.84
N GLY A 56 22.26 21.31 39.72
CA GLY A 56 22.62 19.92 39.41
C GLY A 56 24.05 19.73 38.89
N VAL A 57 24.39 18.49 38.53
CA VAL A 57 25.77 18.08 38.17
C VAL A 57 26.34 18.90 36.99
N LEU A 58 25.52 19.25 35.99
CA LEU A 58 25.96 20.01 34.82
C LEU A 58 26.38 21.45 35.16
N GLY A 59 25.67 22.10 36.08
CA GLY A 59 26.06 23.44 36.55
C GLY A 59 27.38 23.41 37.31
N GLY A 60 27.57 22.42 38.20
CA GLY A 60 28.84 22.24 38.91
C GLY A 60 30.02 21.95 37.96
N LEU A 61 29.81 21.19 36.89
CA LEU A 61 30.85 20.98 35.87
C LEU A 61 31.14 22.25 35.06
N SER A 62 30.13 23.09 34.79
CA SER A 62 30.30 24.32 34.02
C SER A 62 31.19 25.36 34.72
N GLU A 63 31.21 25.38 36.06
CA GLU A 63 32.04 26.29 36.87
C GLU A 63 33.55 26.03 36.73
N HIS A 64 33.92 24.83 36.27
CA HIS A 64 35.32 24.44 36.06
C HIS A 64 35.82 24.66 34.64
N LEU A 65 34.98 25.16 33.73
CA LEU A 65 35.35 25.42 32.36
C LEU A 65 35.92 26.84 32.21
N THR A 66 36.98 26.98 31.41
CA THR A 66 37.50 28.31 31.05
C THR A 66 36.54 29.01 30.07
N PRO A 67 36.60 30.35 29.98
CA PRO A 67 35.81 31.09 28.99
C PRO A 67 35.98 30.58 27.55
N GLU A 68 37.19 30.18 27.16
CA GLU A 68 37.48 29.63 25.83
C GLU A 68 36.84 28.25 25.62
N GLN A 69 36.79 27.41 26.66
CA GLN A 69 36.12 26.10 26.60
C GLN A 69 34.60 26.28 26.51
N CYS A 70 34.03 27.23 27.24
CA CYS A 70 32.63 27.61 27.12
C CYS A 70 32.30 28.13 25.72
N GLN A 71 33.16 28.97 25.14
CA GLN A 71 32.99 29.44 23.77
C GLN A 71 33.06 28.30 22.75
N LEU A 72 33.99 27.35 22.91
CA LEU A 72 34.09 26.18 22.03
C LEU A 72 32.81 25.31 22.08
N LEU A 73 32.22 25.13 23.27
CA LEU A 73 30.96 24.42 23.42
C LEU A 73 29.80 25.18 22.77
N GLN A 74 29.75 26.50 22.91
CA GLN A 74 28.74 27.33 22.23
C GLN A 74 28.88 27.24 20.72
N ASP A 75 30.10 27.30 20.19
CA ASP A 75 30.39 27.14 18.77
C ASP A 75 29.98 25.74 18.26
N ALA A 76 30.22 24.68 19.05
CA ALA A 76 29.77 23.34 18.75
C ALA A 76 28.23 23.22 18.74
N ALA A 77 27.54 23.87 19.68
CA ALA A 77 26.07 23.92 19.68
C ALA A 77 25.53 24.64 18.44
N HIS A 78 26.14 25.75 18.05
CA HIS A 78 25.78 26.48 16.82
C HIS A 78 26.02 25.65 15.55
N LEU A 79 27.11 24.90 15.49
CA LEU A 79 27.36 23.96 14.39
C LEU A 79 26.27 22.89 14.31
N ILE A 80 25.89 22.31 15.46
CA ILE A 80 24.81 21.33 15.53
C ILE A 80 23.47 21.94 15.08
N ASP A 81 23.16 23.18 15.45
CA ASP A 81 21.97 23.87 14.96
C ASP A 81 22.01 24.06 13.45
N SER A 82 23.16 24.45 12.89
CA SER A 82 23.33 24.61 11.45
C SER A 82 23.03 23.29 10.73
N VAL A 83 23.57 22.16 11.21
CA VAL A 83 23.22 20.81 10.71
C VAL A 83 21.72 20.54 10.87
N ASN A 84 21.14 20.88 12.01
CA ASN A 84 19.74 20.65 12.33
C ASN A 84 18.79 21.40 11.36
N THR A 85 19.12 22.63 10.96
CA THR A 85 18.35 23.40 9.97
C THR A 85 18.30 22.68 8.62
N HIS A 86 19.42 22.08 8.17
CA HIS A 86 19.43 21.28 6.94
C HIS A 86 18.56 20.02 7.06
N VAL A 87 18.60 19.33 8.20
CA VAL A 87 17.75 18.17 8.49
C VAL A 87 16.27 18.56 8.53
N GLU A 88 15.94 19.71 9.10
CA GLU A 88 14.57 20.23 9.15
C GLU A 88 14.00 20.48 7.76
N HIS A 89 14.72 21.21 6.90
CA HIS A 89 14.28 21.45 5.53
C HIS A 89 14.13 20.15 4.74
N ALA A 90 15.06 19.21 4.90
CA ALA A 90 14.99 17.89 4.28
C ALA A 90 13.76 17.10 4.73
N LYS A 91 13.48 17.07 6.04
CA LYS A 91 12.28 16.46 6.64
C LYS A 91 11.01 17.07 6.06
N GLU A 92 10.88 18.39 6.02
CA GLU A 92 9.69 19.06 5.51
C GLU A 92 9.44 18.79 4.02
N LYS A 93 10.50 18.78 3.21
CA LYS A 93 10.41 18.38 1.80
C LYS A 93 9.96 16.92 1.67
N ARG A 94 10.50 16.03 2.51
CA ARG A 94 10.16 14.60 2.51
C ARG A 94 8.71 14.36 2.92
N VAL A 95 8.24 15.02 3.99
CA VAL A 95 6.84 14.97 4.45
C VAL A 95 5.88 15.37 3.33
N ARG A 96 6.18 16.47 2.63
CA ARG A 96 5.35 16.93 1.50
C ARG A 96 5.31 15.89 0.38
N SER A 97 6.47 15.39 -0.03
CA SER A 97 6.58 14.36 -1.08
C SER A 97 5.84 13.07 -0.73
N GLU A 98 5.97 12.57 0.50
CA GLU A 98 5.26 11.38 0.98
C GLU A 98 3.75 11.60 0.99
N LYS A 99 3.29 12.77 1.46
CA LYS A 99 1.87 13.14 1.45
C LYS A 99 1.30 13.23 0.03
N GLU A 100 2.04 13.86 -0.88
CA GLU A 100 1.65 13.94 -2.29
C GLU A 100 1.58 12.55 -2.94
N SER A 101 2.57 11.69 -2.68
CA SER A 101 2.58 10.31 -3.19
C SER A 101 1.39 9.52 -2.66
N LYS A 102 1.09 9.63 -1.36
CA LYS A 102 -0.09 8.98 -0.76
C LYS A 102 -1.39 9.49 -1.39
N ARG A 103 -1.53 10.81 -1.55
CA ARG A 103 -2.71 11.42 -2.18
C ARG A 103 -2.88 10.95 -3.62
N ARG A 104 -1.79 10.85 -4.40
CA ARG A 104 -1.81 10.30 -5.76
C ARG A 104 -2.27 8.85 -5.75
N GLN A 105 -1.73 8.02 -4.87
CA GLN A 105 -2.13 6.61 -4.78
C GLN A 105 -3.60 6.45 -4.36
N GLU A 106 -4.08 7.24 -3.40
CA GLU A 106 -5.49 7.24 -2.97
C GLU A 106 -6.42 7.68 -4.12
N ALA A 107 -6.04 8.71 -4.88
CA ALA A 107 -6.80 9.15 -6.06
C ALA A 107 -6.83 8.08 -7.15
N ARG A 108 -5.69 7.43 -7.43
CA ARG A 108 -5.61 6.29 -8.37
C ARG A 108 -6.50 5.14 -7.93
N LEU A 109 -6.42 4.75 -6.65
CA LEU A 109 -7.24 3.67 -6.10
C LEU A 109 -8.74 4.00 -6.16
N ALA A 110 -9.12 5.24 -5.83
CA ALA A 110 -10.51 5.69 -5.92
C ALA A 110 -11.01 5.64 -7.37
N ARG A 111 -10.18 6.10 -8.32
CA ARG A 111 -10.49 6.04 -9.75
C ARG A 111 -10.60 4.61 -10.27
N ALA A 112 -9.68 3.74 -9.87
CA ALA A 112 -9.71 2.31 -10.20
C ALA A 112 -11.01 1.67 -9.70
N LYS A 113 -11.40 1.89 -8.44
CA LYS A 113 -12.66 1.38 -7.88
C LYS A 113 -13.89 1.84 -8.68
N GLN A 114 -13.93 3.12 -9.06
CA GLN A 114 -15.01 3.66 -9.89
C GLN A 114 -15.09 2.97 -11.26
N LEU A 115 -13.93 2.83 -11.93
CA LEU A 115 -13.85 2.21 -13.25
C LEU A 115 -14.17 0.70 -13.21
N VAL A 116 -13.72 -0.01 -12.17
CA VAL A 116 -14.09 -1.42 -11.98
C VAL A 116 -15.59 -1.55 -11.73
N ALA A 117 -16.17 -0.73 -10.86
CA ALA A 117 -17.60 -0.78 -10.57
C ALA A 117 -18.47 -0.52 -11.81
N SER A 118 -18.03 0.36 -12.71
CA SER A 118 -18.75 0.63 -13.97
C SER A 118 -18.54 -0.43 -15.04
N THR A 119 -17.33 -1.01 -15.13
CA THR A 119 -16.96 -1.94 -16.20
C THR A 119 -17.31 -3.39 -15.87
N TYR A 120 -17.17 -3.74 -14.59
CA TYR A 120 -17.40 -5.07 -14.04
C TYR A 120 -18.35 -4.97 -12.83
N PRO A 121 -19.62 -4.55 -13.03
CA PRO A 121 -20.57 -4.37 -11.93
C PRO A 121 -20.82 -5.68 -11.15
N LEU A 122 -20.68 -6.82 -11.84
CA LEU A 122 -20.70 -8.18 -11.28
C LEU A 122 -21.75 -8.36 -10.15
N PRO A 123 -23.05 -8.12 -10.41
CA PRO A 123 -24.10 -8.42 -9.45
C PRO A 123 -24.09 -9.92 -9.07
N ASN A 124 -24.70 -10.31 -7.95
CA ASN A 124 -24.70 -11.71 -7.48
C ASN A 124 -25.97 -12.13 -6.72
N GLU A 125 -27.07 -11.41 -6.91
CA GLU A 125 -28.33 -11.61 -6.19
C GLU A 125 -29.15 -12.79 -6.74
N SER A 126 -28.97 -13.13 -8.02
CA SER A 126 -29.64 -14.23 -8.70
C SER A 126 -28.66 -15.28 -9.23
N ASN A 127 -29.17 -16.47 -9.52
CA ASN A 127 -28.38 -17.56 -10.09
C ASN A 127 -27.72 -17.19 -11.42
N GLU A 128 -28.41 -16.44 -12.29
CA GLU A 128 -27.85 -15.98 -13.57
C GLU A 128 -26.66 -15.05 -13.35
N GLN A 129 -26.81 -14.09 -12.45
CA GLN A 129 -25.74 -13.15 -12.08
C GLN A 129 -24.55 -13.88 -11.44
N GLN A 130 -24.80 -14.91 -10.63
CA GLN A 130 -23.77 -15.77 -10.06
C GLN A 130 -23.00 -16.55 -11.14
N LEU A 131 -23.67 -17.03 -12.18
CA LEU A 131 -23.01 -17.67 -13.32
C LEU A 131 -22.18 -16.68 -14.14
N ASP A 132 -22.66 -15.44 -14.29
CA ASP A 132 -21.91 -14.37 -14.97
C ASP A 132 -20.63 -13.99 -14.21
N VAL A 133 -20.64 -14.03 -12.87
CA VAL A 133 -19.41 -13.88 -12.05
C VAL A 133 -18.40 -14.96 -12.41
N ILE A 134 -18.82 -16.23 -12.44
CA ILE A 134 -17.93 -17.36 -12.77
C ILE A 134 -17.38 -17.22 -14.18
N LYS A 135 -18.26 -16.94 -15.14
CA LYS A 135 -17.90 -16.75 -16.55
C LYS A 135 -16.86 -15.64 -16.70
N THR A 136 -17.08 -14.50 -16.04
CA THR A 136 -16.15 -13.37 -16.07
C THR A 136 -14.80 -13.74 -15.45
N ALA A 137 -14.79 -14.41 -14.30
CA ALA A 137 -13.56 -14.87 -13.66
C ALA A 137 -12.74 -15.82 -14.56
N LEU A 138 -13.40 -16.77 -15.22
CA LEU A 138 -12.76 -17.72 -16.15
C LEU A 138 -12.14 -17.00 -17.35
N ILE A 139 -12.89 -16.07 -17.97
CA ILE A 139 -12.41 -15.28 -19.12
C ILE A 139 -11.21 -14.41 -18.71
N LEU A 140 -11.30 -13.70 -17.57
CA LEU A 140 -10.21 -12.85 -17.07
C LEU A 140 -8.95 -13.67 -16.76
N ASN A 141 -9.10 -14.86 -16.17
CA ASN A 141 -7.96 -15.74 -15.93
C ASN A 141 -7.33 -16.25 -17.21
N ARG A 142 -8.14 -16.65 -18.20
CA ARG A 142 -7.64 -17.06 -19.53
C ARG A 142 -6.89 -15.92 -20.22
N ALA A 143 -7.39 -14.69 -20.09
CA ALA A 143 -6.72 -13.48 -20.56
C ALA A 143 -5.48 -13.08 -19.72
N ARG A 144 -5.12 -13.88 -18.69
CA ARG A 144 -4.03 -13.62 -17.75
C ARG A 144 -4.16 -12.29 -17.00
N GLN A 145 -5.38 -11.86 -16.72
CA GLN A 145 -5.69 -10.62 -15.98
C GLN A 145 -6.22 -10.87 -14.56
N TYR A 146 -6.52 -12.13 -14.20
CA TYR A 146 -6.99 -12.52 -12.87
C TYR A 146 -6.37 -13.85 -12.45
N HIS A 147 -5.94 -13.98 -11.19
CA HIS A 147 -5.35 -15.21 -10.65
C HIS A 147 -4.25 -15.83 -11.53
N THR A 148 -3.31 -15.01 -11.99
CA THR A 148 -2.32 -15.35 -13.03
C THR A 148 -1.35 -16.47 -12.64
N VAL A 149 -1.23 -16.78 -11.35
CA VAL A 149 -0.45 -17.90 -10.81
C VAL A 149 -0.96 -19.24 -11.33
N ARG A 150 -2.29 -19.38 -11.51
CA ARG A 150 -2.90 -20.57 -12.09
C ARG A 150 -3.09 -20.37 -13.59
N ASN A 151 -2.80 -21.39 -14.39
CA ASN A 151 -3.20 -21.39 -15.79
C ASN A 151 -4.72 -21.60 -15.93
N ALA A 152 -5.25 -21.38 -17.14
CA ALA A 152 -6.70 -21.46 -17.41
C ALA A 152 -7.32 -22.80 -16.98
N THR A 153 -6.62 -23.91 -17.22
CA THR A 153 -7.09 -25.25 -16.84
C THR A 153 -7.10 -25.44 -15.33
N GLU A 154 -6.01 -25.06 -14.65
CA GLU A 154 -5.91 -25.14 -13.18
C GLU A 154 -6.93 -24.26 -12.48
N PHE A 155 -7.13 -23.05 -12.98
CA PHE A 155 -8.11 -22.13 -12.43
C PHE A 155 -9.54 -22.61 -12.67
N ASN A 156 -9.86 -23.13 -13.86
CA ASN A 156 -11.16 -23.75 -14.12
C ASN A 156 -11.42 -24.92 -13.18
N LEU A 157 -10.42 -25.80 -12.98
CA LEU A 157 -10.53 -26.92 -12.05
C LEU A 157 -10.72 -26.44 -10.60
N TYR A 158 -10.02 -25.37 -10.20
CA TYR A 158 -10.23 -24.73 -8.90
C TYR A 158 -11.69 -24.28 -8.73
N VAL A 159 -12.23 -23.51 -9.69
CA VAL A 159 -13.63 -23.06 -9.67
C VAL A 159 -14.62 -24.23 -9.68
N ARG A 160 -14.31 -25.32 -10.39
CA ARG A 160 -15.14 -26.54 -10.39
C ARG A 160 -15.08 -27.26 -9.04
N ASN A 161 -13.92 -27.28 -8.38
CA ASN A 161 -13.75 -27.92 -7.07
C ASN A 161 -14.52 -27.21 -5.96
N GLU A 162 -14.82 -25.92 -6.11
CA GLU A 162 -15.68 -25.16 -5.18
C GLU A 162 -17.13 -25.68 -5.13
N LEU A 163 -17.54 -26.56 -6.06
CA LEU A 163 -18.83 -27.29 -5.99
C LEU A 163 -18.83 -28.45 -4.99
N LYS A 164 -17.64 -28.96 -4.63
CA LYS A 164 -17.51 -30.10 -3.72
C LYS A 164 -18.03 -29.71 -2.35
N GLU A 165 -18.93 -30.53 -1.82
CA GLU A 165 -19.46 -30.32 -0.48
C GLU A 165 -18.37 -30.62 0.56
N PRO A 166 -18.08 -29.69 1.48
CA PRO A 166 -17.11 -29.93 2.53
C PRO A 166 -17.68 -30.95 3.52
N ALA A 167 -16.80 -31.70 4.18
CA ALA A 167 -17.20 -32.68 5.21
C ALA A 167 -17.99 -32.07 6.38
N ARG A 168 -17.91 -30.74 6.56
CA ARG A 168 -18.64 -29.98 7.59
C ARG A 168 -19.13 -28.66 7.01
N LEU A 169 -20.43 -28.41 7.07
CA LEU A 169 -21.07 -27.18 6.59
C LEU A 169 -21.26 -26.10 7.66
N TYR A 170 -20.94 -26.40 8.93
CA TYR A 170 -21.03 -25.45 10.06
C TYR A 170 -22.39 -24.70 10.13
N GLY A 171 -23.49 -25.45 10.04
CA GLY A 171 -24.85 -24.88 10.11
C GLY A 171 -25.37 -24.22 8.83
N ARG A 172 -24.62 -24.30 7.71
CA ARG A 172 -25.05 -23.79 6.40
C ARG A 172 -25.66 -24.91 5.56
N THR A 173 -26.52 -24.55 4.60
CA THR A 173 -26.91 -25.47 3.53
C THR A 173 -25.79 -25.57 2.48
N PRO A 174 -25.73 -26.66 1.69
CA PRO A 174 -24.80 -26.75 0.56
C PRO A 174 -24.91 -25.56 -0.41
N THR A 175 -26.14 -25.09 -0.67
CA THR A 175 -26.40 -23.92 -1.52
C THR A 175 -25.81 -22.64 -0.91
N GLN A 176 -26.00 -22.40 0.39
CA GLN A 176 -25.39 -21.25 1.07
C GLN A 176 -23.86 -21.31 1.04
N TYR A 177 -23.27 -22.50 1.21
CA TYR A 177 -21.82 -22.67 1.10
C TYR A 177 -21.31 -22.30 -0.29
N ARG A 178 -21.97 -22.80 -1.34
CA ARG A 178 -21.64 -22.49 -2.74
C ARG A 178 -21.77 -21.00 -3.06
N ILE A 179 -22.87 -20.35 -2.65
CA ILE A 179 -23.08 -18.91 -2.83
C ILE A 179 -21.98 -18.09 -2.13
N ASN A 180 -21.53 -18.53 -0.96
CA ASN A 180 -20.40 -17.87 -0.27
C ASN A 180 -19.11 -17.99 -1.08
N ASN A 181 -18.79 -19.16 -1.63
CA ASN A 181 -17.60 -19.33 -2.48
C ASN A 181 -17.65 -18.43 -3.72
N LEU A 182 -18.82 -18.30 -4.37
CA LEU A 182 -19.01 -17.38 -5.49
C LEU A 182 -18.87 -15.92 -5.08
N THR A 183 -19.36 -15.56 -3.89
CA THR A 183 -19.20 -14.22 -3.35
C THR A 183 -17.73 -13.90 -3.07
N SER A 184 -16.95 -14.87 -2.59
CA SER A 184 -15.50 -14.73 -2.44
C SER A 184 -14.82 -14.53 -3.79
N ILE A 185 -15.09 -15.38 -4.78
CA ILE A 185 -14.53 -15.23 -6.14
C ILE A 185 -14.87 -13.85 -6.72
N ARG A 186 -16.10 -13.38 -6.56
CA ARG A 186 -16.51 -12.05 -7.00
C ARG A 186 -15.66 -10.96 -6.34
N TYR A 187 -15.52 -11.01 -5.01
CA TYR A 187 -14.72 -10.04 -4.26
C TYR A 187 -13.26 -10.04 -4.74
N ASP A 188 -12.69 -11.23 -4.93
CA ASP A 188 -11.31 -11.40 -5.38
C ASP A 188 -11.11 -10.83 -6.78
N VAL A 189 -12.02 -11.09 -7.73
CA VAL A 189 -11.98 -10.47 -9.07
C VAL A 189 -11.98 -8.95 -8.97
N ILE A 190 -12.91 -8.37 -8.20
CA ILE A 190 -13.01 -6.91 -8.05
C ILE A 190 -11.74 -6.35 -7.41
N SER A 191 -11.23 -7.00 -6.36
CA SER A 191 -10.03 -6.55 -5.65
C SER A 191 -8.78 -6.63 -6.52
N GLU A 192 -8.51 -7.79 -7.13
CA GLU A 192 -7.32 -7.99 -7.96
C GLU A 192 -7.29 -7.04 -9.16
N ILE A 193 -8.42 -6.86 -9.85
CA ILE A 193 -8.48 -5.91 -10.97
C ILE A 193 -8.32 -4.48 -10.47
N THR A 194 -8.95 -4.11 -9.34
CA THR A 194 -8.77 -2.77 -8.74
C THR A 194 -7.29 -2.50 -8.42
N ASP A 195 -6.61 -3.46 -7.79
CA ASP A 195 -5.20 -3.34 -7.44
C ASP A 195 -4.32 -3.28 -8.69
N HIS A 196 -4.64 -4.11 -9.70
CA HIS A 196 -3.96 -4.09 -10.98
C HIS A 196 -4.11 -2.74 -11.68
N LEU A 197 -5.27 -2.10 -11.64
CA LEU A 197 -5.49 -0.75 -12.20
C LEU A 197 -4.86 0.37 -11.36
N ALA A 198 -4.83 0.21 -10.04
CA ALA A 198 -4.29 1.22 -9.12
C ALA A 198 -2.75 1.24 -9.09
N TYR A 199 -2.09 0.17 -9.58
CA TYR A 199 -0.64 0.09 -9.66
C TYR A 199 -0.05 1.25 -10.48
N ASP A 200 1.02 1.86 -9.97
CA ASP A 200 1.68 3.03 -10.57
C ASP A 200 2.99 2.61 -11.24
N ASP A 201 2.92 2.31 -12.53
CA ASP A 201 4.06 2.10 -13.42
C ASP A 201 4.27 3.27 -14.39
N GLY A 202 3.62 4.42 -14.13
CA GLY A 202 3.63 5.60 -15.00
C GLY A 202 2.44 5.68 -15.98
N SER A 203 1.67 4.62 -16.17
CA SER A 203 0.45 4.66 -17.00
C SER A 203 -0.77 5.24 -16.25
N THR A 204 -1.76 5.76 -16.98
CA THR A 204 -3.04 6.18 -16.36
C THR A 204 -3.89 4.97 -15.97
N VAL A 205 -4.85 5.16 -15.07
CA VAL A 205 -5.76 4.07 -14.66
C VAL A 205 -6.60 3.59 -15.85
N GLU A 206 -6.99 4.51 -16.72
CA GLU A 206 -7.71 4.26 -17.96
C GLU A 206 -6.89 3.44 -18.96
N ASP A 207 -5.61 3.76 -19.18
CA ASP A 207 -4.75 3.00 -20.09
C ASP A 207 -4.61 1.54 -19.63
N ARG A 208 -4.49 1.34 -18.31
CA ARG A 208 -4.43 -0.01 -17.72
C ARG A 208 -5.73 -0.77 -17.92
N LEU A 209 -6.87 -0.10 -17.78
CA LEU A 209 -8.17 -0.71 -18.06
C LEU A 209 -8.29 -1.10 -19.52
N HIS A 210 -7.87 -0.22 -20.42
CA HIS A 210 -7.86 -0.50 -21.84
C HIS A 210 -7.01 -1.72 -22.17
N ALA A 211 -5.81 -1.82 -21.62
CA ALA A 211 -4.93 -2.97 -21.80
C ALA A 211 -5.53 -4.29 -21.26
N ILE A 212 -6.29 -4.24 -20.15
CA ILE A 212 -7.05 -5.41 -19.66
C ILE A 212 -8.14 -5.80 -20.67
N GLN A 213 -8.90 -4.81 -21.16
CA GLN A 213 -9.99 -5.03 -22.11
C GLN A 213 -9.50 -5.59 -23.44
N GLU A 214 -8.38 -5.09 -23.97
CA GLU A 214 -7.74 -5.62 -25.18
C GLU A 214 -7.40 -7.10 -25.02
N LYS A 215 -6.73 -7.48 -23.92
CA LYS A 215 -6.37 -8.89 -23.67
C LYS A 215 -7.58 -9.78 -23.49
N VAL A 216 -8.65 -9.27 -22.88
CA VAL A 216 -9.93 -9.98 -22.76
C VAL A 216 -10.58 -10.14 -24.14
N ALA A 217 -10.58 -9.10 -24.97
CA ALA A 217 -11.10 -9.14 -26.32
C ALA A 217 -10.33 -10.16 -27.18
N ASP A 218 -9.01 -10.17 -27.10
CA ASP A 218 -8.16 -11.15 -27.79
C ASP A 218 -8.50 -12.59 -27.36
N ALA A 219 -8.62 -12.82 -26.04
CA ALA A 219 -8.96 -14.13 -25.50
C ALA A 219 -10.38 -14.59 -25.88
N LEU A 220 -11.31 -13.66 -26.12
CA LEU A 220 -12.67 -13.96 -26.58
C LEU A 220 -12.75 -14.13 -28.09
N ALA A 221 -11.96 -13.38 -28.86
CA ALA A 221 -11.87 -13.50 -30.31
C ALA A 221 -11.33 -14.86 -30.75
N GLN A 222 -10.41 -15.45 -29.95
CA GLN A 222 -9.95 -16.82 -30.18
C GLN A 222 -11.07 -17.83 -29.96
N ILE A 223 -11.68 -17.81 -28.77
CA ILE A 223 -12.77 -18.72 -28.39
C ILE A 223 -13.63 -18.00 -27.36
N ALA A 224 -14.96 -17.95 -27.54
CA ALA A 224 -15.86 -17.37 -26.53
C ALA A 224 -15.74 -18.09 -25.18
N LEU A 225 -15.96 -19.41 -25.15
CA LEU A 225 -15.75 -20.28 -24.00
C LEU A 225 -15.18 -21.63 -24.45
N THR A 226 -14.21 -22.16 -23.70
CA THR A 226 -13.68 -23.52 -23.93
C THR A 226 -14.72 -24.56 -23.54
N SER A 227 -14.53 -25.81 -23.98
CA SER A 227 -15.42 -26.92 -23.59
C SER A 227 -15.47 -27.09 -22.06
N ASP A 228 -14.31 -26.99 -21.40
CA ASP A 228 -14.21 -27.14 -19.95
C ASP A 228 -14.89 -26.01 -19.19
N GLU A 229 -14.82 -24.77 -19.68
CA GLU A 229 -15.53 -23.64 -19.09
C GLU A 229 -17.04 -23.77 -19.23
N ARG A 230 -17.53 -24.20 -20.41
CA ARG A 230 -18.95 -24.48 -20.62
C ARG A 230 -19.45 -25.57 -19.68
N GLU A 231 -18.67 -26.64 -19.51
CA GLU A 231 -19.01 -27.72 -18.59
C GLU A 231 -19.03 -27.24 -17.13
N THR A 232 -18.04 -26.44 -16.72
CA THR A 232 -18.03 -25.85 -15.38
C THR A 232 -19.25 -24.96 -15.14
N LEU A 233 -19.62 -24.11 -16.10
CA LEU A 233 -20.83 -23.28 -15.99
C LEU A 233 -22.11 -24.12 -15.94
N ARG A 234 -22.19 -25.21 -16.72
CA ARG A 234 -23.32 -26.14 -16.71
C ARG A 234 -23.48 -26.80 -15.33
N LEU A 235 -22.38 -27.28 -14.74
CA LEU A 235 -22.38 -27.89 -13.40
C LEU A 235 -22.80 -26.90 -12.32
N TRP A 236 -22.30 -25.66 -12.39
CA TRP A 236 -22.71 -24.60 -11.47
C TRP A 236 -24.19 -24.23 -11.62
N SER A 237 -24.69 -24.15 -12.85
CA SER A 237 -26.11 -23.89 -13.12
C SER A 237 -27.00 -24.95 -12.49
N GLN A 238 -26.64 -26.23 -12.60
CA GLN A 238 -27.34 -27.34 -11.95
C GLN A 238 -27.26 -27.29 -10.43
N ALA A 239 -26.09 -26.93 -9.89
CA ALA A 239 -25.85 -26.89 -8.45
C ALA A 239 -26.53 -25.70 -7.74
N LEU A 240 -26.87 -24.65 -8.48
CA LEU A 240 -27.58 -23.46 -8.00
C LEU A 240 -29.10 -23.54 -8.23
N ALA A 241 -29.57 -24.49 -9.06
CA ALA A 241 -30.98 -24.66 -9.33
C ALA A 241 -31.79 -24.85 -8.02
N PRO A 242 -33.02 -24.29 -7.94
CA PRO A 242 -33.88 -24.51 -6.79
C PRO A 242 -34.07 -26.02 -6.56
N VAL A 243 -33.95 -26.47 -5.32
CA VAL A 243 -34.35 -27.85 -4.98
C VAL A 243 -35.88 -27.86 -5.04
N GLU A 244 -36.46 -28.56 -6.02
CA GLU A 244 -37.90 -28.78 -6.03
C GLU A 244 -38.32 -29.38 -4.69
N PRO A 245 -39.36 -28.85 -4.03
CA PRO A 245 -39.89 -29.48 -2.84
C PRO A 245 -40.31 -30.90 -3.23
N LYS A 246 -39.77 -31.90 -2.53
CA LYS A 246 -40.26 -33.28 -2.66
C LYS A 246 -41.74 -33.27 -2.31
N GLU A 247 -42.60 -33.30 -3.32
CA GLU A 247 -44.01 -33.60 -3.15
C GLU A 247 -44.12 -35.00 -2.54
N GLY A 248 -44.79 -35.08 -1.39
CA GLY A 248 -45.38 -36.31 -0.87
C GLY A 248 -44.44 -37.24 -0.11
N ASN A 249 -44.64 -37.27 1.21
CA ASN A 249 -44.96 -38.52 1.88
C ASN A 249 -46.11 -38.21 2.85
N GLN A 250 -47.34 -38.51 2.40
CA GLN A 250 -48.46 -38.83 3.28
C GLN A 250 -48.23 -40.21 3.89
#